data_AF-A0A7C4C2R8-F1
#
_entry.id   AF-A0A7C4C2R8-F1
#
_cell.length_a   1.000
_cell.length_b   1.000
_cell.length_c   1.000
_cell.angle_alpha   90.00
_cell.angle_beta   90.00
_cell.angle_gamma   90.00
#
_symmetry.space_group_name_H-M   'P 1'
#
loop_
_entity.id
_entity.type
_entity.pdbx_description
1 polymer ?
#
loop_
_entity_poly.entity_id
_entity_poly.type
_entity_poly.pdbx_seq_one_letter_code
_entity_poly.pdbx_strand_id
1 'polypeptide(L)'
;MTGSSNSLKISGRWSGYGFVAGHDDFQAERIGAVPPPSDAGLNGCWNNCGVHLFQNGPNVSYSATWFNDAKTYPTIPGWQVEFGEGTIQGNDVHLRAVHRWQSPNGVYTRRSEMFLKLSADGNRLTGYYTIDGQRGVNVGGASIVWNRDVPR
;
A
#
# COMPACT_ATOMS: atom_id res chain seq x y z
N MET A 1 -42.40 18.47 28.13
CA MET A 1 -42.56 17.88 26.79
C MET A 1 -41.19 17.42 26.33
N THR A 2 -41.04 16.11 26.16
CA THR A 2 -39.80 15.37 25.88
C THR A 2 -39.34 15.60 24.44
N GLY A 3 -38.10 16.06 24.26
CA GLY A 3 -37.49 16.23 22.93
C GLY A 3 -37.22 14.87 22.28
N SER A 4 -37.83 14.61 21.14
CA SER A 4 -37.53 13.46 20.30
C SER A 4 -36.17 13.64 19.63
N SER A 5 -35.18 12.85 20.03
CA SER A 5 -33.92 12.72 19.29
C SER A 5 -34.15 11.80 18.10
N ASN A 6 -34.16 12.35 16.88
CA ASN A 6 -34.21 11.55 15.66
C ASN A 6 -32.84 10.90 15.44
N SER A 7 -32.67 9.69 15.98
CA SER A 7 -31.52 8.85 15.66
C SER A 7 -31.76 8.18 14.30
N LEU A 8 -31.09 8.69 13.26
CA LEU A 8 -31.07 8.03 11.96
C LEU A 8 -30.15 6.79 12.06
N LYS A 9 -30.73 5.61 12.30
CA LYS A 9 -30.01 4.34 12.17
C LYS A 9 -29.85 4.01 10.69
N ILE A 10 -28.67 4.28 10.14
CA ILE A 10 -28.29 3.75 8.83
C ILE A 10 -27.71 2.35 9.04
N SER A 11 -28.52 1.31 8.81
CA SER A 11 -28.02 -0.06 8.67
C SER A 11 -27.88 -0.38 7.19
N GLY A 12 -26.65 -0.33 6.68
CA GLY A 12 -26.33 -0.68 5.29
C GLY A 12 -24.90 -1.17 5.19
N ARG A 13 -24.66 -2.18 4.34
CA ARG A 13 -23.30 -2.61 3.97
C ARG A 13 -22.60 -1.42 3.29
N TRP A 14 -21.40 -1.10 3.75
CA TRP A 14 -20.58 -0.01 3.21
C TRP A 14 -20.25 -0.29 1.74
N SER A 15 -21.01 0.30 0.82
CA SER A 15 -20.62 0.40 -0.59
C SER A 15 -20.62 1.86 -1.03
N GLY A 16 -19.43 2.41 -1.24
CA GLY A 16 -19.12 3.35 -2.33
C GLY A 16 -19.67 4.77 -2.35
N TYR A 17 -20.52 5.24 -1.42
CA TYR A 17 -21.06 6.61 -1.48
C TYR A 17 -20.24 7.59 -0.62
N GLY A 18 -19.75 8.68 -1.24
CA GLY A 18 -19.23 9.85 -0.54
C GLY A 18 -20.31 10.90 -0.34
N PHE A 19 -20.35 11.55 0.81
CA PHE A 19 -21.31 12.61 1.13
C PHE A 19 -20.71 13.97 0.78
N VAL A 20 -21.39 14.76 -0.05
CA VAL A 20 -21.11 16.19 -0.23
C VAL A 20 -22.22 16.98 0.45
N ALA A 21 -21.88 17.69 1.53
CA ALA A 21 -22.83 18.55 2.23
C ALA A 21 -22.96 19.88 1.48
N GLY A 22 -24.19 20.25 1.08
CA GLY A 22 -24.41 21.61 0.56
C GLY A 22 -25.65 21.91 -0.27
N HIS A 23 -26.55 20.97 -0.55
CA HIS A 23 -27.78 21.28 -1.30
C HIS A 23 -28.94 20.41 -0.83
N ASP A 24 -30.13 21.00 -0.67
CA ASP A 24 -31.37 20.34 -0.22
C ASP A 24 -31.93 19.31 -1.24
N ASP A 25 -31.23 19.10 -2.35
CA ASP A 25 -31.51 18.04 -3.32
C ASP A 25 -30.36 17.04 -3.31
N PHE A 26 -30.55 15.93 -2.57
CA PHE A 26 -29.65 14.78 -2.58
C PHE A 26 -29.73 14.05 -3.94
N GLN A 27 -29.09 14.61 -4.96
CA GLN A 27 -28.78 13.87 -6.17
C GLN A 27 -27.56 12.99 -5.83
N ALA A 28 -27.81 11.71 -5.58
CA ALA A 28 -26.75 10.72 -5.56
C ALA A 28 -26.15 10.67 -6.98
N GLU A 29 -25.15 11.50 -7.25
CA GLU A 29 -24.36 11.34 -8.46
C GLU A 29 -23.79 9.93 -8.41
N ARG A 30 -24.10 9.16 -9.46
CA ARG A 30 -23.51 7.86 -9.69
C ARG A 30 -22.04 8.08 -9.95
N ILE A 31 -21.24 8.17 -8.89
CA ILE A 31 -19.80 7.94 -8.95
C ILE A 31 -19.70 6.58 -9.65
N GLY A 32 -19.15 6.57 -10.87
CA GLY A 32 -19.08 5.37 -11.69
C GLY A 32 -18.66 4.20 -10.82
N ALA A 33 -19.38 3.08 -10.93
CA ALA A 33 -19.22 1.95 -10.03
C ALA A 33 -17.72 1.66 -9.84
N VAL A 34 -17.23 1.76 -8.60
CA VAL A 34 -15.87 1.33 -8.27
C VAL A 34 -15.78 -0.10 -8.80
N PRO A 35 -14.86 -0.39 -9.75
CA PRO A 35 -14.77 -1.70 -10.35
C PRO A 35 -14.73 -2.75 -9.24
N PRO A 36 -15.49 -3.85 -9.35
CA PRO A 36 -15.40 -4.93 -8.37
C PRO A 36 -13.93 -5.33 -8.24
N PRO A 37 -13.43 -5.64 -7.02
CA PRO A 37 -12.03 -6.00 -6.81
C PRO A 37 -11.64 -7.13 -7.76
N SER A 38 -10.90 -6.78 -8.82
CA SER A 38 -10.43 -7.73 -9.81
C SER A 38 -8.96 -8.03 -9.53
N ASP A 39 -8.55 -9.27 -9.77
CA ASP A 39 -7.14 -9.62 -9.70
C ASP A 39 -6.35 -8.78 -10.71
N ALA A 40 -5.51 -7.88 -10.20
CA ALA A 40 -4.67 -7.01 -11.02
C ALA A 40 -3.42 -7.76 -11.52
N GLY A 41 -3.31 -9.05 -11.17
CA GLY A 41 -2.23 -9.94 -11.57
C GLY A 41 -0.93 -9.56 -10.89
N LEU A 42 -0.95 -9.07 -9.64
CA LEU A 42 0.28 -8.70 -8.93
C LEU A 42 1.18 -9.91 -8.62
N ASN A 43 0.61 -11.12 -8.63
CA ASN A 43 1.30 -12.38 -8.37
C ASN A 43 2.58 -12.51 -9.18
N GLY A 44 3.71 -12.70 -8.49
CA GLY A 44 4.99 -13.04 -9.10
C GLY A 44 6.19 -12.28 -8.55
N CYS A 45 7.28 -12.35 -9.31
CA CYS A 45 8.57 -11.74 -9.00
C CYS A 45 8.70 -10.35 -9.61
N TRP A 46 9.29 -9.46 -8.82
CA TRP A 46 9.53 -8.07 -9.16
C TRP A 46 10.95 -7.68 -8.78
N ASN A 47 11.56 -6.84 -9.61
CA ASN A 47 12.87 -6.23 -9.40
C ASN A 47 13.97 -7.28 -9.13
N ASN A 48 14.17 -8.18 -10.10
CA ASN A 48 15.10 -9.30 -10.09
C ASN A 48 14.85 -10.28 -8.94
N CYS A 49 13.58 -10.63 -8.70
CA CYS A 49 13.10 -11.46 -7.59
C CYS A 49 13.49 -10.93 -6.19
N GLY A 50 13.88 -9.65 -6.10
CA GLY A 50 14.11 -8.99 -4.82
C GLY A 50 12.79 -8.70 -4.10
N VAL A 51 11.67 -8.66 -4.82
CA VAL A 51 10.32 -8.46 -4.28
C VAL A 51 9.40 -9.56 -4.81
N HIS A 52 8.64 -10.18 -3.92
CA HIS A 52 7.58 -11.12 -4.26
C HIS A 52 6.25 -10.56 -3.80
N LEU A 53 5.27 -10.56 -4.69
CA LEU A 53 3.90 -10.16 -4.41
C LEU A 53 2.97 -11.35 -4.58
N PHE A 54 2.04 -11.48 -3.64
CA PHE A 54 0.93 -12.41 -3.70
C PHE A 54 -0.39 -11.64 -3.53
N GLN A 55 -1.35 -11.90 -4.40
CA GLN A 55 -2.67 -11.27 -4.43
C GLN A 55 -3.75 -12.33 -4.34
N ASN A 56 -4.71 -12.09 -3.45
CA ASN A 56 -5.95 -12.85 -3.34
C ASN A 56 -7.13 -11.87 -3.27
N GLY A 57 -7.76 -11.62 -4.42
CA GLY A 57 -8.78 -10.60 -4.58
C GLY A 57 -8.21 -9.20 -4.25
N PRO A 58 -8.82 -8.43 -3.32
CA PRO A 58 -8.29 -7.13 -2.92
C PRO A 58 -7.09 -7.23 -1.99
N ASN A 59 -6.80 -8.39 -1.40
CA ASN A 59 -5.72 -8.51 -0.42
C ASN A 59 -4.39 -8.79 -1.10
N VAL A 60 -3.33 -8.17 -0.61
CA VAL A 60 -1.97 -8.32 -1.11
C VAL A 60 -1.05 -8.64 0.05
N SER A 61 -0.19 -9.64 -0.08
CA SER A 61 0.96 -9.85 0.79
C SER A 61 2.24 -9.72 -0.03
N TYR A 62 3.33 -9.31 0.62
CA TYR A 62 4.60 -9.18 -0.05
C TYR A 62 5.78 -9.49 0.86
N SER A 63 6.88 -9.84 0.22
CA SER A 63 8.20 -9.90 0.84
C SER A 63 9.21 -9.19 -0.03
N ALA A 64 10.16 -8.51 0.59
CA ALA A 64 11.27 -7.86 -0.09
C ALA A 64 12.58 -8.21 0.60
N THR A 65 13.64 -8.41 -0.18
CA THR A 65 15.00 -8.66 0.30
C THR A 65 15.97 -7.82 -0.51
N TRP A 66 16.88 -7.13 0.17
CA TRP A 66 17.93 -6.33 -0.48
C TRP A 66 19.23 -6.35 0.34
N PHE A 67 20.32 -5.97 -0.29
CA PHE A 67 21.62 -5.88 0.37
C PHE A 67 22.00 -4.40 0.57
N ASN A 68 22.32 -4.05 1.81
CA ASN A 68 22.86 -2.75 2.19
C ASN A 68 24.40 -2.83 2.23
N ASP A 69 25.08 -2.05 1.40
CA ASP A 69 26.53 -1.96 1.49
C ASP A 69 26.97 -1.19 2.75
N ALA A 70 28.09 -1.59 3.34
CA ALA A 70 28.56 -1.01 4.60
C ALA A 70 29.06 0.43 4.48
N LYS A 71 29.35 0.91 3.27
CA LYS A 71 29.83 2.28 3.05
C LYS A 71 28.67 3.27 3.06
N THR A 72 27.55 2.94 2.42
CA THR A 72 26.35 3.77 2.36
C THR A 72 25.48 3.62 3.61
N TYR A 73 25.40 2.41 4.16
CA TYR A 73 24.55 2.07 5.30
C TYR A 73 25.36 1.48 6.46
N PRO A 74 26.25 2.26 7.09
CA PRO A 74 27.15 1.77 8.13
C PRO A 74 26.42 1.27 9.39
N THR A 75 25.19 1.73 9.61
CA THR A 75 24.37 1.35 10.78
C THR A 75 23.58 0.05 10.57
N ILE A 76 23.30 -0.32 9.32
CA ILE A 76 22.49 -1.50 8.95
C ILE A 76 23.06 -2.20 7.69
N PRO A 77 24.35 -2.61 7.68
CA PRO A 77 24.94 -3.31 6.56
C PRO A 77 24.42 -4.74 6.43
N GLY A 78 24.52 -5.30 5.21
CA GLY A 78 24.19 -6.68 4.93
C GLY A 78 22.78 -6.89 4.40
N TRP A 79 22.33 -8.15 4.39
CA TRP A 79 21.02 -8.54 3.91
C TRP A 79 19.91 -8.06 4.83
N GLN A 80 18.91 -7.40 4.24
CA GLN A 80 17.73 -6.89 4.90
C GLN A 80 16.50 -7.60 4.36
N VAL A 81 15.50 -7.76 5.23
CA VAL A 81 14.24 -8.39 4.86
C VAL A 81 13.08 -7.55 5.35
N GLU A 82 12.05 -7.48 4.53
CA GLU A 82 10.80 -6.82 4.84
C GLU A 82 9.64 -7.72 4.43
N PHE A 83 8.59 -7.69 5.24
CA PHE A 83 7.33 -8.37 4.96
C PHE A 83 6.19 -7.42 5.19
N GLY A 84 5.14 -7.54 4.41
CA GLY A 84 3.95 -6.75 4.66
C GLY A 84 2.71 -7.29 3.99
N GLU A 85 1.60 -6.67 4.36
CA GLU A 85 0.26 -6.99 3.90
C GLU A 85 -0.48 -5.70 3.58
N GLY A 86 -1.48 -5.79 2.73
CA GLY A 86 -2.17 -4.62 2.26
C GLY A 86 -3.30 -4.93 1.31
N THR A 87 -3.69 -3.92 0.56
CA THR A 87 -4.85 -3.98 -0.32
C THR A 87 -4.58 -3.30 -1.65
N ILE A 88 -5.31 -3.75 -2.68
CA ILE A 88 -5.40 -3.08 -3.98
C ILE A 88 -6.84 -2.65 -4.26
N GLN A 89 -6.98 -1.42 -4.77
CA GLN A 89 -8.23 -0.87 -5.27
C GLN A 89 -7.99 -0.20 -6.62
N GLY A 90 -8.50 -0.78 -7.70
CA GLY A 90 -8.15 -0.35 -9.05
C GLY A 90 -6.65 -0.56 -9.30
N ASN A 91 -5.94 0.53 -9.55
CA ASN A 91 -4.48 0.52 -9.75
C ASN A 91 -3.70 0.98 -8.51
N ASP A 92 -4.38 1.37 -7.43
CA ASP A 92 -3.75 1.86 -6.22
C ASP A 92 -3.52 0.70 -5.26
N VAL A 93 -2.26 0.51 -4.87
CA VAL A 93 -1.79 -0.56 -3.98
C VAL A 93 -1.26 0.09 -2.71
N HIS A 94 -1.81 -0.30 -1.57
CA HIS A 94 -1.37 0.17 -0.26
C HIS A 94 -0.86 -1.01 0.56
N LEU A 95 0.40 -0.97 0.97
CA LEU A 95 1.05 -2.01 1.77
C LEU A 95 1.45 -1.45 3.13
N ARG A 96 1.30 -2.26 4.18
CA ARG A 96 1.82 -2.02 5.51
C ARG A 96 2.85 -3.07 5.80
N ALA A 97 4.06 -2.64 6.12
CA ALA A 97 5.19 -3.53 6.25
C ALA A 97 5.90 -3.38 7.58
N VAL A 98 6.62 -4.45 7.91
CA VAL A 98 7.52 -4.53 9.02
C VAL A 98 8.91 -4.79 8.46
N HIS A 99 9.76 -3.78 8.54
CA HIS A 99 11.18 -3.91 8.26
C HIS A 99 11.82 -4.67 9.40
N ARG A 100 12.63 -5.69 9.07
CA ARG A 100 13.54 -6.31 10.01
C ARG A 100 14.97 -6.01 9.57
N TRP A 101 15.56 -4.99 10.18
CA TRP A 101 16.93 -4.60 9.87
C TRP A 101 17.93 -5.34 10.74
N GLN A 102 18.86 -6.02 10.08
CA GLN A 102 20.02 -6.60 10.75
C GLN A 102 21.13 -5.55 10.83
N SER A 103 21.63 -5.33 12.05
CA SER A 103 22.78 -4.47 12.31
C SER A 103 23.81 -5.21 13.17
N PRO A 104 25.06 -4.73 13.21
CA PRO A 104 26.06 -5.21 14.17
C PRO A 104 25.60 -5.10 15.64
N ASN A 105 24.70 -4.16 15.94
CA ASN A 105 24.24 -3.86 17.30
C ASN A 105 22.91 -4.54 17.66
N GLY A 106 22.39 -5.41 16.79
CA GLY A 106 21.14 -6.15 17.00
C GLY A 106 20.14 -6.01 15.86
N VAL A 107 18.92 -6.49 16.12
CA VAL A 107 17.80 -6.45 15.16
C VAL A 107 16.90 -5.27 15.47
N TYR A 108 16.69 -4.40 14.48
CA TYR A 108 15.73 -3.31 14.57
C TYR A 108 14.48 -3.65 13.78
N THR A 109 13.32 -3.40 14.38
CA THR A 109 12.04 -3.56 13.72
C THR A 109 11.38 -2.20 13.55
N ARG A 110 11.03 -1.84 12.31
CA ARG A 110 10.30 -0.60 12.02
C ARG A 110 9.06 -0.87 11.19
N ARG A 111 8.04 -0.03 11.37
CA ARG A 111 6.83 -0.09 10.56
C ARG A 111 6.93 0.91 9.42
N SER A 112 6.56 0.47 8.23
CA SER A 112 6.44 1.31 7.06
C SER A 112 5.08 1.15 6.40
N GLU A 113 4.66 2.18 5.68
CA GLU A 113 3.50 2.11 4.79
C GLU A 113 3.95 2.53 3.39
N MET A 114 3.52 1.80 2.37
CA MET A 114 3.85 2.04 0.98
C MET A 114 2.59 2.35 0.19
N PHE A 115 2.62 3.47 -0.53
CA PHE A 115 1.55 3.94 -1.38
C PHE A 115 2.03 3.85 -2.82
N LEU A 116 1.56 2.82 -3.53
CA LEU A 116 2.04 2.42 -4.85
C LEU A 116 0.91 2.51 -5.88
N LYS A 117 1.29 2.69 -7.13
CA LYS A 117 0.40 2.72 -8.28
C LYS A 117 0.91 1.76 -9.35
N LEU A 118 0.04 0.85 -9.78
CA LEU A 118 0.26 -0.09 -10.86
C LEU A 118 0.05 0.63 -12.21
N SER A 119 1.00 0.45 -13.12
CA SER A 119 0.88 0.93 -14.50
C SER A 119 -0.25 0.22 -15.25
N ALA A 120 -0.77 0.85 -16.30
CA ALA A 120 -1.88 0.31 -17.08
C ALA A 120 -1.55 -1.05 -17.75
N ASP A 121 -0.28 -1.29 -18.06
CA ASP A 121 0.22 -2.57 -18.61
C ASP A 121 0.49 -3.63 -17.53
N GLY A 122 0.31 -3.30 -16.25
CA GLY A 122 0.52 -4.23 -15.13
C GLY A 122 1.97 -4.61 -14.85
N ASN A 123 2.95 -3.93 -15.47
CA ASN A 123 4.38 -4.31 -15.40
C ASN A 123 5.23 -3.43 -14.50
N ARG A 124 4.68 -2.35 -13.95
CA ARG A 124 5.43 -1.40 -13.12
C ARG A 124 4.61 -0.89 -11.93
N LEU A 125 5.19 -0.95 -10.75
CA LEU A 125 4.69 -0.30 -9.54
C LEU A 125 5.56 0.91 -9.23
N THR A 126 4.92 2.05 -9.01
CA THR A 126 5.61 3.29 -8.64
C THR A 126 4.95 3.96 -7.46
N GLY A 127 5.71 4.59 -6.57
CA GLY A 127 5.12 5.25 -5.42
C GLY A 127 6.12 5.77 -4.41
N TYR A 128 5.71 5.82 -3.15
CA TYR A 128 6.55 6.24 -2.03
C TYR A 128 6.22 5.42 -0.79
N TYR A 129 7.12 5.47 0.19
CA TYR A 129 6.87 4.91 1.51
C TYR A 129 6.99 5.96 2.63
N THR A 130 6.42 5.60 3.77
CA THR A 130 6.59 6.28 5.05
C THR A 130 7.22 5.31 6.04
N ILE A 131 8.03 5.81 6.97
CA ILE A 131 8.53 5.05 8.13
C ILE A 131 8.10 5.82 9.36
N ASP A 132 7.46 5.13 10.31
CA ASP A 132 6.95 5.74 11.55
C ASP A 132 6.10 7.00 11.29
N GLY A 133 5.28 6.97 10.22
CA GLY A 133 4.40 8.07 9.80
C GLY A 133 5.08 9.24 9.09
N GLN A 134 6.41 9.25 8.99
CA GLN A 134 7.14 10.25 8.21
C GLN A 134 7.37 9.72 6.79
N ARG A 135 6.89 10.45 5.78
CA ARG A 135 7.32 10.22 4.38
C ARG A 135 8.85 10.27 4.35
N GLY A 136 9.50 9.37 3.61
CA GLY A 136 10.95 9.16 3.62
C GLY A 136 11.81 10.34 3.12
N VAL A 137 11.55 11.57 3.55
CA VAL A 137 12.30 12.79 3.17
C VAL A 137 13.64 12.87 3.89
N ASN A 138 13.75 12.29 5.10
CA ASN A 138 14.98 12.26 5.89
C ASN A 138 15.96 11.15 5.50
N VAL A 139 15.67 10.38 4.44
CA VAL A 139 16.55 9.34 3.86
C VAL A 139 16.63 9.49 2.33
N GLY A 140 16.58 10.72 1.81
CA GLY A 140 16.81 10.98 0.39
C GLY A 140 15.62 10.71 -0.54
N GLY A 141 14.38 10.92 -0.08
CA GLY A 141 13.21 11.00 -0.97
C GLY A 141 12.98 9.72 -1.78
N ALA A 142 12.93 8.57 -1.11
CA ALA A 142 12.89 7.29 -1.80
C ALA A 142 11.54 7.06 -2.50
N SER A 143 11.54 7.26 -3.82
CA SER A 143 10.52 6.74 -4.72
C SER A 143 10.68 5.22 -4.84
N ILE A 144 9.59 4.48 -4.69
CA ILE A 144 9.56 3.07 -5.03
C ILE A 144 9.35 2.95 -6.54
N VAL A 145 10.18 2.13 -7.19
CA VAL A 145 10.01 1.69 -8.56
C VAL A 145 10.31 0.21 -8.62
N TRP A 146 9.27 -0.62 -8.82
CA TRP A 146 9.42 -2.05 -9.03
C TRP A 146 8.93 -2.41 -10.42
N ASN A 147 9.74 -3.18 -11.14
CA ASN A 147 9.38 -3.69 -12.46
C ASN A 147 9.13 -5.19 -12.33
N ARG A 148 8.12 -5.69 -13.04
CA ARG A 148 7.85 -7.12 -13.13
C ARG A 148 8.98 -7.79 -13.91
N ASP A 149 9.46 -8.93 -13.42
CA ASP A 149 10.58 -9.62 -14.06
C ASP A 149 10.16 -10.36 -15.33
N VAL A 150 8.93 -10.89 -15.34
CA VAL A 150 8.30 -11.50 -16.51
C VAL A 150 7.05 -10.70 -16.86
N PRO A 151 7.04 -9.93 -17.97
CA PRO A 151 5.89 -9.14 -18.36
C PRO A 151 4.60 -9.98 -18.49
N ARG A 152 3.47 -9.38 -18.13
CA ARG A 152 2.13 -10.00 -18.20
C ARG A 152 1.58 -10.05 -19.63
#